data_AF-A0A812RCC4-F1
#
_entry.id   AF-A0A812RCC4-F1
#
_cell.length_a   1.000
_cell.length_b   1.000
_cell.length_c   1.000
_cell.angle_alpha   90.00
_cell.angle_beta   90.00
_cell.angle_gamma   90.00
#
_symmetry.space_group_name_H-M   'P 1'
#
loop_
_entity.id
_entity.type
_entity.pdbx_description
1 polymer ?
#
loop_
_entity_poly.entity_id
_entity_poly.type
_entity_poly.pdbx_seq_one_letter_code
_entity_poly.pdbx_strand_id
1 'polypeptide(L)'
;MDDDLDWITGDKSPVTPARALAASERNAGYLADSPLDVVVQIELEGGWRDCSTEETRAICQHLAKGETMFQIHARGQNYTVDFSRPDEGGVQVNVSTGKMRKLRILDKGEDEPVAEEDVPGSADAPLDPPAGAATSPEVSLQRSYGPQSKRGGASMHPYKVLEGNEHAKKCFAQFDANEARLCGEWAVFYHSYSFAALIYEVHAAVGSVLFRFRSQYATLPRILVHEFKETPDAATLMKRFNDEFASNKRDHHPDFRRVGLSVMCSLASTGPEACVAMVFIAGYSCKDLSFRGVLENLLESCYVPKAKVRKLADEIIAMSEKHGLDVSQFGGKACHSGKPGHLMQLFIKRHLVDKLVYAAKPYGPVDDERMPISKWLDNNNSTQIGQARVLAHPKYFMQANCVRMFVASADPTFHRNRQEFQNELIQKLSLILGEPSLRERAATGIYGGTLPSWWTAEDQRKHA
;
A
#
# COMPACT_ATOMS: atom_id res chain seq x y z
N MET A 1 22.93 -27.45 43.60
CA MET A 1 23.56 -27.49 42.25
C MET A 1 22.45 -27.06 41.30
N ASP A 2 21.86 -25.89 41.48
CA ASP A 2 22.42 -24.52 41.55
C ASP A 2 23.03 -24.12 40.20
N ASP A 3 22.24 -23.26 39.53
CA ASP A 3 22.65 -22.06 38.79
C ASP A 3 23.39 -22.26 37.44
N ASP A 4 23.04 -21.62 36.31
CA ASP A 4 22.27 -20.40 36.05
C ASP A 4 21.64 -20.43 34.64
N LEU A 5 20.37 -20.04 34.57
CA LEU A 5 19.63 -19.63 33.37
C LEU A 5 19.43 -18.12 33.46
N ASP A 6 20.38 -17.34 32.93
CA ASP A 6 20.26 -15.89 32.86
C ASP A 6 20.88 -15.37 31.55
N TRP A 7 20.05 -15.16 30.52
CA TRP A 7 20.26 -14.16 29.46
C TRP A 7 19.06 -14.05 28.49
N ILE A 8 17.84 -13.79 28.98
CA ILE A 8 16.79 -13.20 28.12
C ILE A 8 16.29 -11.94 28.79
N THR A 9 17.04 -10.84 28.63
CA THR A 9 16.50 -9.46 28.64
C THR A 9 17.48 -8.56 27.86
N GLY A 10 16.98 -7.91 26.82
CA GLY A 10 17.79 -7.08 25.91
C GLY A 10 17.01 -6.71 24.65
N ASP A 11 15.81 -6.18 24.87
CA ASP A 11 14.80 -5.83 23.86
C ASP A 11 15.25 -4.62 23.03
N LYS A 12 15.79 -4.83 21.82
CA LYS A 12 15.89 -3.85 20.72
C LYS A 12 15.94 -4.59 19.38
N SER A 13 14.79 -4.68 18.70
CA SER A 13 14.65 -5.26 17.36
C SER A 13 15.51 -4.52 16.32
N PRO A 14 16.18 -5.22 15.38
CA PRO A 14 16.96 -4.59 14.32
C PRO A 14 16.06 -3.82 13.33
N VAL A 15 16.51 -2.66 12.85
CA VAL A 15 15.80 -1.81 11.88
C VAL A 15 16.11 -2.22 10.43
N THR A 16 15.10 -2.13 9.56
CA THR A 16 15.16 -2.47 8.13
C THR A 16 15.89 -1.42 7.26
N PRO A 17 16.57 -1.81 6.17
CA PRO A 17 17.19 -0.93 5.17
C PRO A 17 16.34 0.26 4.71
N ALA A 18 15.03 0.06 4.56
CA ALA A 18 14.02 1.06 4.18
C ALA A 18 14.00 2.33 5.06
N ARG A 19 14.55 2.26 6.28
CA ARG A 19 14.52 3.36 7.26
C ARG A 19 15.74 4.26 7.23
N ALA A 20 16.91 3.72 6.90
CA ALA A 20 18.13 4.51 6.69
C ALA A 20 18.01 5.46 5.48
N LEU A 21 17.14 5.11 4.53
CA LEU A 21 16.70 5.97 3.42
C LEU A 21 16.16 7.32 3.87
N ALA A 22 15.29 7.32 4.89
CA ALA A 22 14.53 8.51 5.27
C ALA A 22 15.35 9.58 6.02
N ALA A 23 16.38 9.16 6.78
CA ALA A 23 17.24 10.07 7.53
C ALA A 23 18.25 10.83 6.64
N SER A 24 18.58 10.27 5.47
CA SER A 24 19.56 10.81 4.53
C SER A 24 18.98 11.91 3.63
N GLU A 25 17.73 11.75 3.17
CA GLU A 25 17.08 12.72 2.28
C GLU A 25 16.86 14.11 2.93
N ARG A 26 16.83 14.18 4.27
CA ARG A 26 16.80 15.45 5.02
C ARG A 26 18.09 16.28 4.88
N ASN A 27 19.23 15.64 4.60
CA ASN A 27 20.56 16.25 4.71
C ASN A 27 21.29 16.41 3.36
N ALA A 28 20.62 16.17 2.23
CA ALA A 28 21.23 16.20 0.90
C ALA A 28 21.58 17.62 0.40
N GLY A 29 21.24 18.67 1.15
CA GLY A 29 21.65 20.04 0.86
C GLY A 29 21.75 20.86 2.14
N TYR A 30 22.98 21.19 2.51
CA TYR A 30 23.38 22.02 3.67
C TYR A 30 23.28 21.36 5.06
N LEU A 31 24.47 21.30 5.70
CA LEU A 31 24.82 21.00 7.10
C LEU A 31 25.56 19.67 7.30
N ALA A 32 26.90 19.72 7.17
CA ALA A 32 27.79 18.60 7.46
C ALA A 32 27.80 18.17 8.95
N ASP A 33 27.20 18.98 9.84
CA ASP A 33 27.30 18.83 11.30
C ASP A 33 25.97 18.54 12.02
N SER A 34 24.86 18.36 11.30
CA SER A 34 23.59 17.99 11.95
C SER A 34 23.69 16.58 12.56
N PRO A 35 23.28 16.39 13.83
CA PRO A 35 23.23 15.08 14.45
C PRO A 35 22.27 14.17 13.67
N LEU A 36 22.66 12.90 13.48
CA LEU A 36 21.80 11.90 12.85
C LEU A 36 20.83 11.33 13.91
N ASP A 37 19.55 11.19 13.54
CA ASP A 37 18.51 10.57 14.36
C ASP A 37 18.61 9.03 14.40
N VAL A 38 19.59 8.48 13.70
CA VAL A 38 19.88 7.06 13.59
C VAL A 38 21.32 6.77 14.02
N VAL A 39 21.50 5.64 14.69
CA VAL A 39 22.79 5.12 15.12
C VAL A 39 23.01 3.78 14.44
N VAL A 40 24.08 3.64 13.66
CA VAL A 40 24.52 2.33 13.18
C VAL A 40 25.41 1.73 14.25
N GLN A 41 25.16 0.48 14.64
CA GLN A 41 26.00 -0.26 15.56
C GLN A 41 26.65 -1.45 14.86
N ILE A 42 27.88 -1.75 15.25
CA ILE A 42 28.66 -2.89 14.81
C ILE A 42 28.96 -3.82 15.98
N GLU A 43 28.81 -5.13 15.77
CA GLU A 43 29.09 -6.14 16.79
C GLU A 43 30.60 -6.44 16.86
N LEU A 44 31.23 -6.10 17.99
CA LEU A 44 32.63 -6.38 18.28
C LEU A 44 32.75 -7.46 19.36
N GLU A 45 33.98 -7.91 19.65
CA GLU A 45 34.26 -8.92 20.68
C GLU A 45 33.78 -8.52 22.10
N GLY A 46 33.43 -7.25 22.31
CA GLY A 46 32.83 -6.73 23.55
C GLY A 46 31.38 -6.27 23.41
N GLY A 47 30.64 -6.77 22.40
CA GLY A 47 29.25 -6.42 22.13
C GLY A 47 29.07 -5.31 21.08
N TRP A 48 27.85 -4.80 20.98
CA TRP A 48 27.46 -3.75 20.04
C TRP A 48 28.12 -2.40 20.37
N ARG A 49 28.73 -1.77 19.38
CA ARG A 49 29.35 -0.45 19.48
C ARG A 49 28.82 0.46 18.39
N ASP A 50 28.59 1.73 18.72
CA ASP A 50 28.20 2.73 17.74
C ASP A 50 29.33 2.95 16.71
N CYS A 51 28.96 2.97 15.44
CA CYS A 51 29.81 3.43 14.37
C CYS A 51 30.04 4.95 14.50
N SER A 52 31.07 5.48 13.86
CA SER A 52 31.26 6.94 13.87
C SER A 52 30.11 7.64 13.13
N THR A 53 29.94 8.94 13.36
CA THR A 53 28.92 9.73 12.66
C THR A 53 29.13 9.69 11.14
N GLU A 54 30.39 9.75 10.68
CA GLU A 54 30.74 9.68 9.26
C GLU A 54 30.42 8.30 8.66
N GLU A 55 30.74 7.23 9.39
CA GLU A 55 30.47 5.86 8.97
C GLU A 55 28.96 5.58 8.91
N THR A 56 28.22 6.03 9.93
CA THR A 56 26.74 5.97 9.98
C THR A 56 26.14 6.72 8.79
N ARG A 57 26.62 7.95 8.52
CA ARG A 57 26.16 8.77 7.40
C ARG A 57 26.39 8.09 6.06
N ALA A 58 27.58 7.55 5.82
CA ALA A 58 27.90 6.86 4.58
C ALA A 58 26.98 5.65 4.35
N ILE A 59 26.78 4.83 5.40
CA ILE A 59 25.87 3.68 5.33
C ILE A 59 24.44 4.13 5.01
N CYS A 60 23.93 5.15 5.70
CA CYS A 60 22.59 5.66 5.45
C CYS A 60 22.41 6.23 4.04
N GLN A 61 23.42 6.90 3.48
CA GLN A 61 23.37 7.45 2.12
C GLN A 61 23.29 6.37 1.04
N HIS A 62 24.01 5.26 1.19
CA HIS A 62 23.92 4.15 0.24
C HIS A 62 22.57 3.44 0.34
N LEU A 63 22.11 3.21 1.57
CA LEU A 63 20.77 2.68 1.78
C LEU A 63 19.72 3.60 1.16
N ALA A 64 19.87 4.92 1.30
CA ALA A 64 19.04 5.96 0.67
C ALA A 64 18.97 5.93 -0.85
N LYS A 65 19.94 5.30 -1.51
CA LYS A 65 19.92 5.08 -2.96
C LYS A 65 19.27 3.75 -3.35
N GLY A 66 18.78 2.98 -2.37
CA GLY A 66 18.28 1.63 -2.54
C GLY A 66 19.39 0.58 -2.73
N GLU A 67 20.64 0.93 -2.42
CA GLU A 67 21.75 0.00 -2.53
C GLU A 67 21.75 -0.95 -1.33
N THR A 68 21.71 -2.26 -1.59
CA THR A 68 21.76 -3.29 -0.55
C THR A 68 23.15 -3.84 -0.32
N MET A 69 24.10 -3.60 -1.24
CA MET A 69 25.49 -3.98 -1.11
C MET A 69 26.37 -2.86 -1.66
N PHE A 70 27.30 -2.35 -0.85
CA PHE A 70 28.13 -1.20 -1.20
C PHE A 70 29.44 -1.20 -0.42
N GLN A 71 30.40 -0.39 -0.85
CA GLN A 71 31.68 -0.24 -0.15
C GLN A 71 31.77 1.12 0.54
N ILE A 72 32.28 1.12 1.76
CA ILE A 72 32.59 2.34 2.51
C ILE A 72 34.06 2.35 2.93
N HIS A 73 34.63 3.55 3.05
CA HIS A 73 35.96 3.75 3.64
C HIS A 73 35.80 4.32 5.05
N ALA A 74 36.28 3.59 6.06
CA ALA A 74 36.20 4.03 7.45
C ALA A 74 37.47 3.61 8.19
N ARG A 75 37.97 4.47 9.09
CA ARG A 75 39.15 4.16 9.94
C ARG A 75 40.37 3.66 9.15
N GLY A 76 40.59 4.21 7.96
CA GLY A 76 41.71 3.83 7.08
C GLY A 76 41.60 2.46 6.40
N GLN A 77 40.42 1.82 6.42
CA GLN A 77 40.17 0.52 5.81
C GLN A 77 38.94 0.57 4.92
N ASN A 78 38.91 -0.29 3.90
CA ASN A 78 37.74 -0.48 3.04
C ASN A 78 36.88 -1.62 3.60
N TYR A 79 35.58 -1.38 3.67
CA TYR A 79 34.60 -2.37 4.09
C TYR A 79 33.55 -2.56 3.02
N THR A 80 33.15 -3.81 2.79
CA THR A 80 31.93 -4.14 2.05
C THR A 80 30.80 -4.26 3.07
N VAL A 81 29.73 -3.50 2.86
CA VAL A 81 28.53 -3.52 3.68
C VAL A 81 27.43 -4.21 2.88
N ASP A 82 26.76 -5.19 3.47
CA ASP A 82 25.73 -5.99 2.82
C ASP A 82 24.48 -6.10 3.71
N PHE A 83 23.37 -5.63 3.18
CA PHE A 83 22.01 -5.65 3.73
C PHE A 83 21.05 -6.48 2.86
N SER A 84 21.57 -7.31 1.94
CA SER A 84 20.76 -8.13 1.04
C SER A 84 19.99 -9.25 1.75
N ARG A 85 20.34 -9.55 3.00
CA ARG A 85 19.71 -10.59 3.84
C ARG A 85 18.87 -9.97 4.95
N PRO A 86 17.57 -9.72 4.73
CA PRO A 86 16.72 -9.01 5.69
C PRO A 86 16.60 -9.71 7.05
N ASP A 87 16.75 -11.04 7.09
CA ASP A 87 16.54 -11.85 8.31
C ASP A 87 17.78 -11.91 9.22
N GLU A 88 18.98 -11.57 8.72
CA GLU A 88 20.25 -11.67 9.44
C GLU A 88 20.79 -10.32 9.94
N GLY A 89 20.10 -9.22 9.58
CA GLY A 89 20.62 -7.86 9.77
C GLY A 89 21.66 -7.49 8.70
N GLY A 90 22.33 -6.35 8.89
CA GLY A 90 23.44 -5.96 8.00
C GLY A 90 24.72 -6.70 8.38
N VAL A 91 25.64 -6.87 7.44
CA VAL A 91 27.01 -7.32 7.73
C VAL A 91 28.03 -6.36 7.13
N GLN A 92 29.15 -6.18 7.84
CA GLN A 92 30.31 -5.43 7.39
C GLN A 92 31.49 -6.40 7.26
N VAL A 93 32.10 -6.46 6.08
CA VAL A 93 33.28 -7.29 5.80
C VAL A 93 34.46 -6.39 5.49
N ASN A 94 35.52 -6.51 6.28
CA ASN A 94 36.77 -5.81 6.00
C ASN A 94 37.43 -6.42 4.74
N VAL A 95 37.66 -5.60 3.71
CA VAL A 95 38.10 -6.08 2.38
C VAL A 95 39.51 -6.68 2.41
N SER A 96 40.40 -6.18 3.26
CA SER A 96 41.80 -6.65 3.32
C SER A 96 41.96 -7.93 4.15
N THR A 97 41.16 -8.09 5.20
CA THR A 97 41.29 -9.22 6.16
C THR A 97 40.22 -10.29 6.01
N GLY A 98 39.12 -9.99 5.31
CA GLY A 98 37.94 -10.86 5.23
C GLY A 98 37.14 -10.98 6.54
N LYS A 99 37.53 -10.27 7.62
CA LYS A 99 36.82 -10.33 8.90
C LYS A 99 35.42 -9.73 8.75
N MET A 100 34.41 -10.54 9.04
CA MET A 100 32.99 -10.17 9.01
C MET A 100 32.50 -9.76 10.40
N ARG A 101 31.63 -8.75 10.46
CA ARG A 101 30.97 -8.25 11.68
C ARG A 101 29.51 -7.97 11.38
N LYS A 102 28.61 -8.21 12.35
CA LYS A 102 27.20 -7.85 12.20
C LYS A 102 27.01 -6.34 12.38
N LEU A 103 26.05 -5.79 11.65
CA LEU A 103 25.56 -4.43 11.73
C LEU A 103 24.08 -4.42 12.10
N ARG A 104 23.67 -3.43 12.88
CA ARG A 104 22.27 -3.07 13.08
C ARG A 104 22.12 -1.57 13.02
N ILE A 105 20.94 -1.11 12.62
CA ILE A 105 20.57 0.30 12.65
C ILE A 105 19.58 0.46 13.79
N LEU A 106 19.76 1.48 14.62
CA LEU A 106 18.89 1.82 15.75
C LEU A 106 18.46 3.27 15.62
N ASP A 107 17.32 3.61 16.19
CA ASP A 107 16.95 5.01 16.38
C ASP A 107 17.58 5.52 17.66
N LYS A 108 17.98 6.78 17.62
CA LYS A 108 18.34 7.50 18.84
C LYS A 108 17.03 7.77 19.58
N GLY A 109 16.76 6.98 20.62
CA GLY A 109 15.51 7.09 21.40
C GLY A 109 15.30 8.50 21.95
N GLU A 110 14.13 9.08 21.68
CA GLU A 110 13.63 10.28 22.34
C GLU A 110 12.84 9.80 23.58
N ASP A 111 13.46 9.81 24.76
CA ASP A 111 12.80 9.56 26.05
C ASP A 111 12.05 10.82 26.56
N GLU A 112 11.41 11.60 25.69
CA GLU A 112 10.65 12.80 26.06
C GLU A 112 9.19 12.71 25.55
N PRO A 113 8.18 12.74 26.44
CA PRO A 113 6.78 12.62 26.07
C PRO A 113 6.29 13.91 25.39
N VAL A 114 5.85 13.79 24.14
CA VAL A 114 5.25 14.92 23.40
C VAL A 114 3.75 15.00 23.72
N ALA A 115 3.30 16.17 24.18
CA ALA A 115 1.90 16.45 24.51
C ALA A 115 1.00 16.45 23.26
N GLU A 116 -0.16 15.80 23.35
CA GLU A 116 -1.19 15.79 22.31
C GLU A 116 -1.96 17.13 22.31
N GLU A 117 -2.10 17.78 21.14
CA GLU A 117 -3.01 18.92 20.94
C GLU A 117 -4.26 18.51 20.14
N ASP A 118 -5.41 19.00 20.58
CA ASP A 118 -6.74 18.77 20.03
C ASP A 118 -6.93 19.41 18.63
N VAL A 119 -7.41 18.62 17.66
CA VAL A 119 -7.75 19.09 16.31
C VAL A 119 -9.28 19.21 16.14
N PRO A 120 -9.83 20.33 15.63
CA PRO A 120 -11.27 20.52 15.47
C PRO A 120 -11.86 19.77 14.26
N GLY A 121 -13.06 19.22 14.45
CA GLY A 121 -13.72 18.23 13.58
C GLY A 121 -14.22 18.71 12.21
N SER A 122 -14.23 17.78 11.26
CA SER A 122 -14.83 17.95 9.93
C SER A 122 -16.29 17.47 9.90
N ALA A 123 -17.11 18.18 9.12
CA ALA A 123 -18.56 18.15 9.15
C ALA A 123 -19.21 17.12 8.20
N ASP A 124 -18.88 15.83 8.35
CA ASP A 124 -19.64 14.73 7.74
C ASP A 124 -20.06 13.73 8.82
N ALA A 125 -21.16 14.04 9.51
CA ALA A 125 -21.74 13.17 10.54
C ALA A 125 -22.28 11.88 9.90
N PRO A 126 -21.87 10.68 10.35
CA PRO A 126 -22.41 9.43 9.84
C PRO A 126 -23.83 9.17 10.35
N LEU A 127 -24.61 8.46 9.54
CA LEU A 127 -25.83 7.79 9.95
C LEU A 127 -25.49 6.79 11.08
N ASP A 128 -25.94 7.07 12.30
CA ASP A 128 -25.82 6.16 13.43
C ASP A 128 -26.43 4.79 13.08
N PRO A 129 -25.79 3.67 13.49
CA PRO A 129 -26.41 2.37 13.36
C PRO A 129 -27.75 2.38 14.11
N PRO A 130 -28.78 1.70 13.57
CA PRO A 130 -30.10 1.67 14.20
C PRO A 130 -29.94 1.22 15.66
N ALA A 131 -30.38 2.10 16.57
CA ALA A 131 -30.31 1.88 18.01
C ALA A 131 -31.05 0.58 18.35
N GLY A 132 -30.32 -0.48 18.72
CA GLY A 132 -30.92 -1.72 19.22
C GLY A 132 -30.23 -3.03 18.82
N ALA A 133 -29.32 -3.05 17.85
CA ALA A 133 -28.56 -4.28 17.58
C ALA A 133 -27.43 -4.43 18.62
N ALA A 134 -27.53 -5.45 19.47
CA ALA A 134 -26.45 -5.81 20.39
C ALA A 134 -25.16 -6.06 19.59
N THR A 135 -24.11 -5.29 19.91
CA THR A 135 -22.80 -5.47 19.29
C THR A 135 -22.26 -6.84 19.68
N SER A 136 -21.76 -7.63 18.73
CA SER A 136 -21.21 -8.96 19.04
C SER A 136 -20.00 -8.85 19.98
N PRO A 137 -19.74 -9.86 20.83
CA PRO A 137 -18.56 -9.86 21.70
C PRO A 137 -17.24 -9.65 20.95
N GLU A 138 -17.13 -10.22 19.76
CA GLU A 138 -15.97 -10.06 18.88
C GLU A 138 -15.76 -8.60 18.46
N VAL A 139 -16.80 -7.90 18.01
CA VAL A 139 -16.69 -6.48 17.60
C VAL A 139 -16.32 -5.60 18.79
N SER A 140 -16.87 -5.88 19.97
CA SER A 140 -16.51 -5.18 21.21
C SER A 140 -15.04 -5.40 21.59
N LEU A 141 -14.55 -6.65 21.48
CA LEU A 141 -13.15 -6.97 21.71
C LEU A 141 -12.23 -6.22 20.73
N GLN A 142 -12.56 -6.23 19.43
CA GLN A 142 -11.76 -5.54 18.42
C GLN A 142 -11.72 -4.03 18.60
N ARG A 143 -12.82 -3.41 19.05
CA ARG A 143 -12.85 -2.00 19.46
C ARG A 143 -11.95 -1.74 20.67
N SER A 144 -11.90 -2.67 21.63
CA SER A 144 -11.05 -2.52 22.82
C SER A 144 -9.55 -2.52 22.50
N TYR A 145 -9.13 -3.16 21.40
CA TYR A 145 -7.76 -3.08 20.90
C TYR A 145 -7.46 -1.79 20.13
N GLY A 146 -8.49 -1.05 19.71
CA GLY A 146 -8.35 0.17 18.92
C GLY A 146 -7.90 -0.07 17.47
N PRO A 147 -7.43 1.00 16.79
CA PRO A 147 -6.94 0.95 15.41
C PRO A 147 -5.83 -0.11 15.25
N GLN A 148 -6.01 -1.02 14.29
CA GLN A 148 -5.04 -2.04 13.87
C GLN A 148 -3.60 -1.54 13.71
N SER A 149 -3.39 -0.36 13.14
CA SER A 149 -2.08 0.27 12.90
C SER A 149 -1.38 0.73 14.17
N LYS A 150 -2.11 0.83 15.30
CA LYS A 150 -1.60 1.23 16.62
C LYS A 150 -1.52 0.06 17.62
N ARG A 151 -1.95 -1.14 17.21
CA ARG A 151 -1.99 -2.33 18.09
C ARG A 151 -0.59 -2.81 18.47
N GLY A 152 -0.51 -3.51 19.60
CA GLY A 152 0.74 -4.12 20.08
C GLY A 152 1.93 -3.17 20.23
N GLY A 153 1.68 -1.88 20.48
CA GLY A 153 2.73 -0.87 20.63
C GLY A 153 3.46 -0.53 19.32
N ALA A 154 2.80 -0.67 18.16
CA ALA A 154 3.37 -0.33 16.87
C ALA A 154 3.95 1.10 16.86
N SER A 155 5.21 1.23 16.45
CA SER A 155 5.87 2.54 16.42
C SER A 155 5.33 3.42 15.29
N MET A 156 4.93 4.64 15.63
CA MET A 156 4.44 5.65 14.69
C MET A 156 5.58 6.43 14.00
N HIS A 157 6.84 6.05 14.22
CA HIS A 157 7.99 6.72 13.64
C HIS A 157 7.94 6.90 12.11
N PRO A 158 7.34 6.01 11.29
CA PRO A 158 7.19 6.26 9.85
C PRO A 158 6.51 7.58 9.51
N TYR A 159 5.71 8.14 10.42
CA TYR A 159 5.04 9.42 10.23
C TYR A 159 6.02 10.60 10.23
N LYS A 160 7.23 10.44 10.79
CA LYS A 160 8.29 11.47 10.72
C LYS A 160 8.65 11.81 9.26
N VAL A 161 8.44 10.91 8.30
CA VAL A 161 8.65 11.19 6.86
C VAL A 161 7.64 12.21 6.30
N LEU A 162 6.53 12.41 7.00
CA LEU A 162 5.49 13.38 6.64
C LEU A 162 5.81 14.80 7.17
N GLU A 163 6.85 14.95 8.00
CA GLU A 163 7.32 16.25 8.48
C GLU A 163 7.67 17.16 7.29
N GLY A 164 7.18 18.39 7.30
CA GLY A 164 7.31 19.33 6.17
C GLY A 164 6.34 19.08 5.01
N ASN A 165 5.48 18.06 5.06
CA ASN A 165 4.44 17.80 4.06
C ASN A 165 3.03 17.86 4.68
N GLU A 166 2.52 19.08 4.86
CA GLU A 166 1.22 19.33 5.50
C GLU A 166 0.03 18.65 4.80
N HIS A 167 0.07 18.54 3.48
CA HIS A 167 -0.96 17.78 2.74
C HIS A 167 -0.94 16.30 3.10
N ALA A 168 0.25 15.69 3.12
CA ALA A 168 0.38 14.27 3.45
C ALA A 168 -0.02 13.97 4.90
N LYS A 169 0.34 14.85 5.86
CA LYS A 169 -0.12 14.74 7.25
C LYS A 169 -1.64 14.72 7.34
N LYS A 170 -2.34 15.62 6.64
CA LYS A 170 -3.81 15.65 6.60
C LYS A 170 -4.39 14.36 6.02
N CYS A 171 -3.78 13.82 4.96
CA CYS A 171 -4.20 12.54 4.38
C CYS A 171 -4.08 11.39 5.40
N PHE A 172 -2.95 11.32 6.13
CA PHE A 172 -2.71 10.28 7.13
C PHE A 172 -3.63 10.42 8.36
N ALA A 173 -3.87 11.65 8.83
CA ALA A 173 -4.84 11.92 9.88
C ALA A 173 -6.25 11.44 9.50
N GLN A 174 -6.66 11.62 8.23
CA GLN A 174 -7.92 11.09 7.74
C GLN A 174 -7.97 9.56 7.73
N PHE A 175 -6.86 8.89 7.36
CA PHE A 175 -6.78 7.43 7.43
C PHE A 175 -6.83 6.91 8.87
N ASP A 176 -6.16 7.57 9.81
CA ASP A 176 -6.25 7.25 11.24
C ASP A 176 -7.70 7.39 11.76
N ALA A 177 -8.38 8.48 11.39
CA ALA A 177 -9.77 8.71 11.77
C ALA A 177 -10.72 7.65 11.20
N ASN A 178 -10.52 7.24 9.94
CA ASN A 178 -11.28 6.13 9.35
C ASN A 178 -11.05 4.82 10.09
N GLU A 179 -9.81 4.55 10.48
CA GLU A 179 -9.45 3.32 11.17
C GLU A 179 -10.05 3.26 12.58
N ALA A 180 -9.96 4.34 13.34
CA ALA A 180 -10.64 4.47 14.63
C ALA A 180 -12.15 4.22 14.52
N ARG A 181 -12.78 4.80 13.49
CA ARG A 181 -14.22 4.63 13.24
C ARG A 181 -14.62 3.20 12.86
N LEU A 182 -13.74 2.42 12.23
CA LEU A 182 -14.09 1.12 11.63
C LEU A 182 -13.43 -0.11 12.30
N CYS A 183 -12.49 0.07 13.24
CA CYS A 183 -11.64 -0.99 13.82
C CYS A 183 -12.37 -2.21 14.42
N GLY A 184 -13.65 -2.08 14.77
CA GLY A 184 -14.46 -3.18 15.29
C GLY A 184 -14.78 -4.25 14.24
N GLU A 185 -15.63 -3.92 13.26
CA GLU A 185 -16.18 -4.89 12.30
C GLU A 185 -15.28 -5.16 11.08
N TRP A 186 -14.22 -4.38 10.93
CA TRP A 186 -13.41 -4.34 9.71
C TRP A 186 -11.93 -4.56 10.05
N ALA A 187 -11.26 -5.35 9.22
CA ALA A 187 -9.81 -5.39 9.13
C ALA A 187 -9.34 -4.40 8.06
N VAL A 188 -8.23 -3.70 8.29
CA VAL A 188 -7.72 -2.66 7.38
C VAL A 188 -6.44 -3.11 6.68
N PHE A 189 -6.29 -2.73 5.42
CA PHE A 189 -5.09 -2.96 4.62
C PHE A 189 -4.74 -1.73 3.79
N TYR A 190 -3.49 -1.59 3.39
CA TYR A 190 -2.98 -0.40 2.73
C TYR A 190 -2.26 -0.77 1.43
N HIS A 191 -2.84 -0.35 0.30
CA HIS A 191 -2.24 -0.53 -1.03
C HIS A 191 -1.61 0.77 -1.51
N SER A 192 -0.29 0.78 -1.62
CA SER A 192 0.47 1.90 -2.20
C SER A 192 0.65 1.70 -3.70
N TYR A 193 0.45 2.77 -4.48
CA TYR A 193 0.61 2.73 -5.93
C TYR A 193 0.89 4.14 -6.49
N SER A 194 1.38 4.21 -7.72
CA SER A 194 1.54 5.46 -8.48
C SER A 194 0.84 5.37 -9.82
N PHE A 195 1.54 4.93 -10.85
CA PHE A 195 1.05 4.98 -12.23
C PHE A 195 -0.18 4.09 -12.48
N ALA A 196 -0.49 3.13 -11.60
CA ALA A 196 -1.75 2.38 -11.68
C ALA A 196 -3.00 3.23 -11.36
N ALA A 197 -2.84 4.44 -10.82
CA ALA A 197 -3.93 5.30 -10.41
C ALA A 197 -4.93 5.55 -11.54
N LEU A 198 -4.46 5.95 -12.74
CA LEU A 198 -5.36 6.19 -13.86
C LEU A 198 -6.19 4.95 -14.24
N ILE A 199 -5.57 3.77 -14.21
CA ILE A 199 -6.27 2.51 -14.52
C ILE A 199 -7.39 2.26 -13.48
N TYR A 200 -7.11 2.49 -12.20
CA TYR A 200 -8.09 2.30 -11.13
C TYR A 200 -9.22 3.32 -11.17
N GLU A 201 -8.92 4.56 -11.60
CA GLU A 201 -9.93 5.60 -11.82
C GLU A 201 -10.84 5.27 -13.02
N VAL A 202 -10.29 4.71 -14.10
CA VAL A 202 -11.07 4.23 -15.26
C VAL A 202 -11.94 3.03 -14.90
N HIS A 203 -11.42 2.06 -14.16
CA HIS A 203 -12.23 0.96 -13.60
C HIS A 203 -13.39 1.50 -12.77
N ALA A 204 -13.14 2.49 -11.91
CA ALA A 204 -14.17 3.08 -11.05
C ALA A 204 -15.25 3.78 -11.88
N ALA A 205 -14.87 4.56 -12.89
CA ALA A 205 -15.82 5.23 -13.77
C ALA A 205 -16.64 4.24 -14.63
N VAL A 206 -16.03 3.18 -15.16
CA VAL A 206 -16.76 2.08 -15.82
C VAL A 206 -17.72 1.42 -14.85
N GLY A 207 -17.26 1.14 -13.62
CA GLY A 207 -18.10 0.59 -12.56
C GLY A 207 -19.29 1.49 -12.20
N SER A 208 -19.07 2.81 -12.21
CA SER A 208 -20.12 3.79 -11.96
C SER A 208 -21.16 3.79 -13.06
N VAL A 209 -20.69 3.83 -14.32
CA VAL A 209 -21.57 3.79 -15.49
C VAL A 209 -22.36 2.49 -15.49
N LEU A 210 -21.73 1.31 -15.38
CA LEU A 210 -22.36 0.00 -15.64
C LEU A 210 -23.00 -0.66 -14.41
N PHE A 211 -22.50 -0.41 -13.20
CA PHE A 211 -22.80 -1.19 -11.99
C PHE A 211 -23.14 -0.34 -10.77
N ARG A 212 -23.45 0.96 -10.94
CA ARG A 212 -23.78 1.91 -9.86
C ARG A 212 -22.68 2.05 -8.80
N PHE A 213 -21.43 1.77 -9.15
CA PHE A 213 -20.33 1.97 -8.23
C PHE A 213 -20.15 3.47 -7.91
N ARG A 214 -20.06 3.82 -6.63
CA ARG A 214 -19.89 5.21 -6.18
C ARG A 214 -18.43 5.66 -6.28
N SER A 215 -17.95 5.86 -7.52
CA SER A 215 -16.55 6.20 -7.82
C SER A 215 -16.06 7.54 -7.27
N GLN A 216 -16.98 8.42 -6.89
CA GLN A 216 -16.66 9.68 -6.21
C GLN A 216 -15.94 9.45 -4.87
N TYR A 217 -16.24 8.34 -4.18
CA TYR A 217 -15.67 8.06 -2.85
C TYR A 217 -14.45 7.13 -2.90
N ALA A 218 -14.31 6.31 -3.95
CA ALA A 218 -13.27 5.31 -4.05
C ALA A 218 -12.85 5.03 -5.49
N THR A 219 -11.61 4.56 -5.68
CA THR A 219 -11.18 3.94 -6.94
C THR A 219 -11.59 2.46 -6.96
N LEU A 220 -11.42 1.79 -8.10
CA LEU A 220 -11.67 0.36 -8.20
C LEU A 220 -10.42 -0.35 -8.77
N PRO A 221 -9.73 -1.20 -8.00
CA PRO A 221 -8.51 -1.83 -8.49
C PRO A 221 -8.72 -2.74 -9.69
N ARG A 222 -9.85 -3.47 -9.75
CA ARG A 222 -10.18 -4.42 -10.83
C ARG A 222 -11.66 -4.34 -11.16
N ILE A 223 -12.00 -4.45 -12.45
CA ILE A 223 -13.39 -4.48 -12.92
C ILE A 223 -13.78 -5.79 -13.63
N LEU A 224 -12.82 -6.47 -14.27
CA LEU A 224 -13.07 -7.65 -15.09
C LEU A 224 -13.37 -8.87 -14.20
N VAL A 225 -14.65 -9.19 -14.03
CA VAL A 225 -15.11 -10.26 -13.14
C VAL A 225 -14.67 -11.64 -13.64
N HIS A 226 -14.66 -11.85 -14.95
CA HIS A 226 -14.32 -13.15 -15.54
C HIS A 226 -12.88 -13.61 -15.26
N GLU A 227 -11.95 -12.68 -14.99
CA GLU A 227 -10.56 -13.02 -14.62
C GLU A 227 -10.47 -13.76 -13.28
N PHE A 228 -11.52 -13.69 -12.45
CA PHE A 228 -11.59 -14.35 -11.14
C PHE A 228 -12.23 -15.74 -11.21
N LYS A 229 -12.64 -16.22 -12.39
CA LYS A 229 -13.30 -17.53 -12.53
C LYS A 229 -12.37 -18.68 -12.09
N GLU A 230 -11.09 -18.59 -12.42
CA GLU A 230 -10.06 -19.58 -12.07
C GLU A 230 -9.40 -19.30 -10.72
N THR A 231 -9.62 -18.10 -10.16
CA THR A 231 -9.06 -17.68 -8.87
C THR A 231 -10.14 -16.98 -8.03
N PRO A 232 -11.15 -17.71 -7.53
CA PRO A 232 -12.33 -17.13 -6.89
C PRO A 232 -12.08 -16.68 -5.43
N ASP A 233 -11.02 -17.15 -4.79
CA ASP A 233 -10.68 -16.87 -3.39
C ASP A 233 -9.16 -16.86 -3.14
N ALA A 234 -8.78 -16.40 -1.95
CA ALA A 234 -7.38 -16.30 -1.53
C ALA A 234 -6.70 -17.67 -1.44
N ALA A 235 -7.40 -18.72 -1.01
CA ALA A 235 -6.86 -20.08 -0.96
C ALA A 235 -6.45 -20.58 -2.35
N THR A 236 -7.27 -20.33 -3.38
CA THR A 236 -6.94 -20.64 -4.77
C THR A 236 -5.77 -19.79 -5.27
N LEU A 237 -5.74 -18.50 -4.94
CA LEU A 237 -4.62 -17.62 -5.30
C LEU A 237 -3.30 -18.07 -4.67
N MET A 238 -3.30 -18.49 -3.41
CA MET A 238 -2.13 -19.05 -2.72
C MET A 238 -1.64 -20.32 -3.42
N LYS A 239 -2.56 -21.23 -3.75
CA LYS A 239 -2.22 -22.46 -4.47
C LYS A 239 -1.56 -22.14 -5.81
N ARG A 240 -2.17 -21.27 -6.61
CA ARG A 240 -1.59 -20.82 -7.90
C ARG A 240 -0.24 -20.12 -7.71
N PHE A 241 -0.09 -19.35 -6.64
CA PHE A 241 1.20 -18.73 -6.35
C PHE A 241 2.30 -19.79 -6.16
N ASN A 242 2.05 -20.79 -5.32
CA ASN A 242 3.03 -21.85 -5.04
C ASN A 242 3.30 -22.73 -6.27
N ASP A 243 2.24 -23.07 -7.02
CA ASP A 243 2.33 -23.99 -8.17
C ASP A 243 2.94 -23.31 -9.41
N GLU A 244 2.61 -22.04 -9.67
CA GLU A 244 2.88 -21.36 -10.94
C GLU A 244 3.78 -20.12 -10.80
N PHE A 245 3.53 -19.26 -9.81
CA PHE A 245 4.11 -17.91 -9.79
C PHE A 245 5.43 -17.83 -9.02
N ALA A 246 5.62 -18.63 -7.97
CA ALA A 246 6.79 -18.55 -7.09
C ALA A 246 8.12 -18.72 -7.84
N SER A 247 8.13 -19.55 -8.88
CA SER A 247 9.28 -19.78 -9.77
C SER A 247 9.32 -18.84 -10.98
N ASN A 248 8.27 -18.05 -11.21
CA ASN A 248 8.10 -17.22 -12.40
C ASN A 248 7.51 -15.84 -12.05
N LYS A 249 8.40 -14.85 -11.80
CA LYS A 249 8.06 -13.46 -11.49
C LYS A 249 7.24 -13.22 -10.22
N ARG A 250 6.83 -14.27 -9.49
CA ARG A 250 6.15 -14.14 -8.20
C ARG A 250 4.87 -13.30 -8.32
N ASP A 251 4.62 -12.37 -7.41
CA ASP A 251 3.47 -11.46 -7.50
C ASP A 251 3.56 -10.41 -8.63
N HIS A 252 4.67 -10.39 -9.38
CA HIS A 252 4.77 -9.65 -10.64
C HIS A 252 4.29 -10.47 -11.85
N HIS A 253 3.92 -11.73 -11.66
CA HIS A 253 3.34 -12.55 -12.73
C HIS A 253 2.07 -11.88 -13.29
N PRO A 254 1.87 -11.78 -14.62
CA PRO A 254 0.71 -11.12 -15.21
C PRO A 254 -0.62 -11.65 -14.67
N ASP A 255 -0.75 -12.96 -14.48
CA ASP A 255 -1.99 -13.59 -13.98
C ASP A 255 -2.23 -13.28 -12.51
N PHE A 256 -1.16 -13.15 -11.72
CA PHE A 256 -1.29 -12.66 -10.35
C PHE A 256 -1.79 -11.21 -10.37
N ARG A 257 -1.15 -10.34 -11.16
CA ARG A 257 -1.52 -8.92 -11.25
C ARG A 257 -2.95 -8.71 -11.75
N ARG A 258 -3.49 -9.59 -12.59
CA ARG A 258 -4.89 -9.53 -13.02
C ARG A 258 -5.87 -9.58 -11.85
N VAL A 259 -5.59 -10.34 -10.78
CA VAL A 259 -6.55 -10.56 -9.68
C VAL A 259 -6.10 -10.04 -8.31
N GLY A 260 -4.79 -9.97 -8.07
CA GLY A 260 -4.19 -9.70 -6.77
C GLY A 260 -3.68 -8.27 -6.59
N LEU A 261 -3.59 -7.84 -5.32
CA LEU A 261 -2.95 -6.61 -4.86
C LEU A 261 -1.94 -6.91 -3.75
N SER A 262 -0.81 -6.22 -3.78
CA SER A 262 0.15 -6.19 -2.67
C SER A 262 -0.23 -5.12 -1.67
N VAL A 263 -0.38 -5.49 -0.40
CA VAL A 263 -0.83 -4.58 0.66
C VAL A 263 0.01 -4.72 1.92
N MET A 264 0.05 -3.64 2.70
CA MET A 264 0.56 -3.62 4.06
C MET A 264 -0.59 -3.78 5.05
N CYS A 265 -0.31 -4.42 6.20
CA CYS A 265 -1.31 -4.61 7.26
C CYS A 265 -1.38 -3.43 8.25
N SER A 266 -0.62 -2.35 8.03
CA SER A 266 -0.60 -1.19 8.93
C SER A 266 -0.26 0.09 8.16
N LEU A 267 -0.87 1.20 8.58
CA LEU A 267 -0.52 2.55 8.11
C LEU A 267 0.87 2.97 8.60
N ALA A 268 1.25 2.47 9.78
CA ALA A 268 2.57 2.62 10.37
C ALA A 268 3.54 1.51 9.92
N SER A 269 3.23 0.80 8.83
CA SER A 269 4.10 -0.28 8.34
C SER A 269 5.48 0.26 7.97
N THR A 270 6.50 -0.34 8.56
CA THR A 270 7.92 -0.19 8.22
C THR A 270 8.39 -1.27 7.26
N GLY A 271 7.46 -2.12 6.80
CA GLY A 271 7.69 -3.48 6.31
C GLY A 271 8.85 -3.65 5.33
N PRO A 272 9.32 -4.90 5.14
CA PRO A 272 10.58 -5.17 4.43
C PRO A 272 10.67 -4.66 2.98
N GLU A 273 9.54 -4.34 2.32
CA GLU A 273 9.53 -3.89 0.92
C GLU A 273 9.18 -2.41 0.75
N ALA A 274 8.27 -1.89 1.57
CA ALA A 274 7.81 -0.52 1.44
C ALA A 274 7.33 0.04 2.79
N CYS A 275 7.87 1.19 3.15
CA CYS A 275 7.36 2.03 4.22
C CYS A 275 6.20 2.87 3.66
N VAL A 276 4.98 2.67 4.17
CA VAL A 276 3.74 3.25 3.61
C VAL A 276 3.81 4.78 3.52
N ALA A 277 4.29 5.45 4.57
CA ALA A 277 4.45 6.91 4.61
C ALA A 277 5.45 7.43 3.56
N MET A 278 6.57 6.73 3.38
CA MET A 278 7.59 7.10 2.41
C MET A 278 7.09 6.93 0.99
N VAL A 279 6.56 5.74 0.66
CA VAL A 279 6.11 5.45 -0.70
C VAL A 279 4.83 6.18 -1.07
N PHE A 280 4.05 6.66 -0.09
CA PHE A 280 2.94 7.58 -0.37
C PHE A 280 3.44 8.86 -1.03
N ILE A 281 4.57 9.43 -0.60
CA ILE A 281 5.12 10.65 -1.20
C ILE A 281 5.90 10.33 -2.47
N ALA A 282 6.85 9.42 -2.39
CA ALA A 282 7.77 9.09 -3.48
C ALA A 282 7.09 8.36 -4.65
N GLY A 283 6.00 7.65 -4.35
CA GLY A 283 5.34 6.76 -5.27
C GLY A 283 5.85 5.32 -5.22
N TYR A 284 5.00 4.41 -5.70
CA TYR A 284 5.29 2.98 -5.74
C TYR A 284 4.73 2.38 -7.04
N SER A 285 5.59 1.85 -7.90
CA SER A 285 5.15 1.29 -9.17
C SER A 285 6.10 0.26 -9.74
N CYS A 286 5.52 -0.65 -10.51
CA CYS A 286 6.28 -1.57 -11.33
C CYS A 286 6.83 -0.87 -12.58
N LYS A 287 7.99 -1.31 -13.05
CA LYS A 287 8.67 -0.73 -14.23
C LYS A 287 8.59 -1.64 -15.46
N ASP A 288 7.97 -2.82 -15.34
CA ASP A 288 7.97 -3.89 -16.34
C ASP A 288 6.66 -3.95 -17.17
N LEU A 289 5.85 -2.89 -17.16
CA LEU A 289 4.58 -2.83 -17.88
C LEU A 289 4.47 -1.58 -18.78
N SER A 290 3.78 -1.73 -19.91
CA SER A 290 3.26 -0.58 -20.66
C SER A 290 1.93 -0.14 -20.06
N PHE A 291 1.94 0.89 -19.22
CA PHE A 291 0.71 1.43 -18.61
C PHE A 291 -0.30 1.90 -19.66
N ARG A 292 0.17 2.51 -20.76
CA ARG A 292 -0.66 2.84 -21.92
C ARG A 292 -1.31 1.60 -22.53
N GLY A 293 -0.54 0.53 -22.75
CA GLY A 293 -1.08 -0.73 -23.27
C GLY A 293 -2.13 -1.35 -22.35
N VAL A 294 -1.93 -1.30 -21.03
CA VAL A 294 -2.92 -1.77 -20.05
C VAL A 294 -4.22 -0.95 -20.12
N LEU A 295 -4.13 0.38 -20.24
CA LEU A 295 -5.30 1.25 -20.42
C LEU A 295 -6.07 0.93 -21.71
N GLU A 296 -5.38 0.78 -22.84
CA GLU A 296 -6.03 0.45 -24.12
C GLU A 296 -6.70 -0.92 -24.08
N ASN A 297 -6.02 -1.93 -23.53
CA ASN A 297 -6.58 -3.28 -23.37
C ASN A 297 -7.80 -3.30 -22.45
N LEU A 298 -7.79 -2.49 -21.38
CA LEU A 298 -8.94 -2.33 -20.50
C LEU A 298 -10.14 -1.75 -21.26
N LEU A 299 -9.94 -0.66 -22.02
CA LEU A 299 -11.01 -0.04 -22.79
C LEU A 299 -11.60 -1.02 -23.83
N GLU A 300 -10.75 -1.79 -24.52
CA GLU A 300 -11.19 -2.85 -25.44
C GLU A 300 -11.97 -3.95 -24.71
N SER A 301 -11.51 -4.38 -23.53
CA SER A 301 -12.20 -5.38 -22.68
C SER A 301 -13.55 -4.89 -22.15
N CYS A 302 -13.71 -3.57 -22.03
CA CYS A 302 -14.98 -2.91 -21.72
C CYS A 302 -15.81 -2.61 -22.98
N TYR A 303 -15.53 -3.28 -24.11
CA TYR A 303 -16.26 -3.20 -25.37
C TYR A 303 -16.28 -1.81 -26.03
N VAL A 304 -15.31 -0.96 -25.70
CA VAL A 304 -15.05 0.24 -26.52
C VAL A 304 -14.63 -0.22 -27.92
N PRO A 305 -15.26 0.26 -29.00
CA PRO A 305 -14.88 -0.15 -30.35
C PRO A 305 -13.40 0.10 -30.62
N LYS A 306 -12.68 -0.91 -31.12
CA LYS A 306 -11.22 -0.89 -31.32
C LYS A 306 -10.72 0.36 -32.06
N ALA A 307 -11.46 0.82 -33.07
CA ALA A 307 -11.14 2.04 -33.83
C ALA A 307 -11.17 3.33 -32.99
N LYS A 308 -11.85 3.34 -31.84
CA LYS A 308 -11.99 4.48 -30.93
C LYS A 308 -11.06 4.40 -29.70
N VAL A 309 -10.51 3.22 -29.40
CA VAL A 309 -9.74 2.98 -28.16
C VAL A 309 -8.58 3.96 -27.99
N ARG A 310 -7.73 4.11 -29.01
CA ARG A 310 -6.56 5.00 -28.93
C ARG A 310 -6.95 6.45 -28.68
N LYS A 311 -7.92 6.96 -29.46
CA LYS A 311 -8.42 8.33 -29.30
C LYS A 311 -9.01 8.55 -27.91
N LEU A 312 -9.81 7.61 -27.42
CA LEU A 312 -10.40 7.71 -26.08
C LEU A 312 -9.33 7.70 -24.99
N ALA A 313 -8.31 6.85 -25.12
CA ALA A 313 -7.20 6.82 -24.18
C ALA A 313 -6.42 8.15 -24.17
N ASP A 314 -6.19 8.77 -25.33
CA ASP A 314 -5.56 10.10 -25.42
C ASP A 314 -6.40 11.18 -24.71
N GLU A 315 -7.72 11.16 -24.91
CA GLU A 315 -8.65 12.09 -24.26
C GLU A 315 -8.69 11.90 -22.75
N ILE A 316 -8.64 10.65 -22.26
CA ILE A 316 -8.56 10.32 -20.83
C ILE A 316 -7.24 10.81 -20.22
N ILE A 317 -6.11 10.63 -20.92
CA ILE A 317 -4.81 11.11 -20.45
C ILE A 317 -4.80 12.65 -20.37
N ALA A 318 -5.27 13.33 -21.42
CA ALA A 318 -5.34 14.80 -21.42
C ALA A 318 -6.23 15.33 -20.28
N MET A 319 -7.35 14.66 -20.01
CA MET A 319 -8.21 14.98 -18.87
C MET A 319 -7.49 14.74 -17.53
N SER A 320 -6.72 13.66 -17.43
CA SER A 320 -5.93 13.33 -16.22
C SER A 320 -4.87 14.39 -15.93
N GLU A 321 -4.17 14.88 -16.97
CA GLU A 321 -3.21 15.99 -16.85
C GLU A 321 -3.88 17.27 -16.37
N LYS A 322 -5.03 17.63 -16.96
CA LYS A 322 -5.82 18.80 -16.56
C LYS A 322 -6.13 18.79 -15.06
N HIS A 323 -6.39 17.60 -14.51
CA HIS A 323 -6.72 17.41 -13.10
C HIS A 323 -5.51 17.18 -12.18
N GLY A 324 -4.29 17.14 -12.73
CA GLY A 324 -3.05 17.03 -11.97
C GLY A 324 -2.57 15.60 -11.68
N LEU A 325 -3.19 14.58 -12.27
CA LEU A 325 -2.75 13.19 -12.12
C LEU A 325 -1.44 12.95 -12.88
N ASP A 326 -0.50 12.22 -12.29
CA ASP A 326 0.70 11.79 -13.00
C ASP A 326 0.36 10.73 -14.05
N VAL A 327 0.55 11.07 -15.31
CA VAL A 327 0.32 10.19 -16.46
C VAL A 327 1.55 10.07 -17.36
N SER A 328 2.73 10.31 -16.79
CA SER A 328 4.02 10.24 -17.51
C SER A 328 4.26 8.86 -18.14
N GLN A 329 3.84 7.77 -17.49
CA GLN A 329 3.97 6.41 -18.01
C GLN A 329 2.92 6.03 -19.07
N PHE A 330 1.96 6.92 -19.35
CA PHE A 330 0.93 6.73 -20.37
C PHE A 330 1.22 7.51 -21.67
N GLY A 331 2.31 8.28 -21.71
CA GLY A 331 2.63 9.21 -22.80
C GLY A 331 2.19 10.65 -22.55
N GLY A 332 1.69 10.94 -21.34
CA GLY A 332 1.39 12.30 -20.89
C GLY A 332 2.50 12.91 -20.03
N LYS A 333 2.15 13.87 -19.18
CA LYS A 333 3.06 14.60 -18.29
C LYS A 333 3.07 14.04 -16.86
N ALA A 334 4.20 14.23 -16.18
CA ALA A 334 4.30 14.02 -14.75
C ALA A 334 3.45 15.04 -13.97
N CYS A 335 3.03 14.71 -12.75
CA CYS A 335 2.32 15.68 -11.91
C CYS A 335 3.24 16.85 -11.52
N HIS A 336 2.66 18.04 -11.35
CA HIS A 336 3.45 19.25 -11.10
C HIS A 336 4.18 19.22 -9.74
N SER A 337 3.61 18.55 -8.74
CA SER A 337 4.23 18.46 -7.41
C SER A 337 5.43 17.52 -7.34
N GLY A 338 5.63 16.67 -8.35
CA GLY A 338 6.63 15.58 -8.31
C GLY A 338 6.31 14.49 -7.28
N LYS A 339 5.07 14.42 -6.77
CA LYS A 339 4.62 13.45 -5.75
C LYS A 339 3.57 12.52 -6.36
N PRO A 340 3.97 11.48 -7.12
CA PRO A 340 3.05 10.63 -7.87
C PRO A 340 2.41 9.52 -7.01
N GLY A 341 2.66 9.49 -5.70
CA GLY A 341 2.18 8.41 -4.85
C GLY A 341 0.70 8.56 -4.45
N HIS A 342 0.06 7.41 -4.35
CA HIS A 342 -1.31 7.22 -3.91
C HIS A 342 -1.34 6.13 -2.84
N LEU A 343 -2.31 6.25 -1.93
CA LEU A 343 -2.60 5.24 -0.93
C LEU A 343 -4.08 4.92 -0.95
N MET A 344 -4.39 3.62 -0.99
CA MET A 344 -5.75 3.10 -0.82
C MET A 344 -5.84 2.33 0.49
N GLN A 345 -6.68 2.83 1.38
CA GLN A 345 -7.04 2.18 2.64
C GLN A 345 -8.26 1.28 2.40
N LEU A 346 -8.06 -0.02 2.52
CA LEU A 346 -9.01 -1.08 2.24
C LEU A 346 -9.54 -1.65 3.56
N PHE A 347 -10.82 -1.42 3.87
CA PHE A 347 -11.51 -2.08 4.98
C PHE A 347 -12.29 -3.28 4.45
N ILE A 348 -11.91 -4.48 4.89
CA ILE A 348 -12.57 -5.74 4.54
C ILE A 348 -13.32 -6.24 5.78
N LYS A 349 -14.59 -6.63 5.63
CA LYS A 349 -15.34 -7.25 6.74
C LYS A 349 -14.58 -8.45 7.28
N ARG A 350 -14.44 -8.57 8.61
CA ARG A 350 -13.62 -9.63 9.25
C ARG A 350 -13.95 -11.05 8.75
N HIS A 351 -15.24 -11.38 8.63
CA HIS A 351 -15.68 -12.70 8.10
C HIS A 351 -15.32 -12.96 6.62
N LEU A 352 -14.84 -11.96 5.87
CA LEU A 352 -14.36 -12.09 4.49
C LEU A 352 -12.84 -12.10 4.39
N VAL A 353 -12.11 -11.86 5.48
CA VAL A 353 -10.65 -11.67 5.46
C VAL A 353 -9.95 -12.89 4.86
N ASP A 354 -10.13 -14.10 5.41
CA ASP A 354 -9.44 -15.29 4.89
C ASP A 354 -9.97 -15.74 3.51
N LYS A 355 -11.13 -15.23 3.09
CA LYS A 355 -11.65 -15.47 1.74
C LYS A 355 -10.92 -14.62 0.70
N LEU A 356 -10.53 -13.40 1.07
CA LEU A 356 -9.98 -12.41 0.13
C LEU A 356 -8.50 -12.12 0.37
N VAL A 357 -7.93 -12.53 1.48
CA VAL A 357 -6.59 -12.13 1.91
C VAL A 357 -5.80 -13.34 2.40
N TYR A 358 -4.52 -13.38 2.07
CA TYR A 358 -3.56 -14.25 2.73
C TYR A 358 -2.33 -13.47 3.19
N ALA A 359 -1.71 -13.93 4.28
CA ALA A 359 -0.47 -13.37 4.80
C ALA A 359 0.69 -13.73 3.87
N ALA A 360 1.50 -12.74 3.52
CA ALA A 360 2.58 -12.91 2.56
C ALA A 360 3.89 -12.29 3.02
N LYS A 361 5.00 -12.88 2.58
CA LYS A 361 6.36 -12.32 2.61
C LYS A 361 6.57 -11.39 1.39
N PRO A 362 7.67 -10.60 1.35
CA PRO A 362 8.01 -9.80 0.17
C PRO A 362 7.93 -10.59 -1.13
N TYR A 363 7.38 -9.95 -2.17
CA TYR A 363 7.10 -10.56 -3.47
C TYR A 363 6.02 -11.67 -3.49
N GLY A 364 5.26 -11.86 -2.40
CA GLY A 364 4.07 -12.70 -2.39
C GLY A 364 4.17 -14.15 -1.88
N PRO A 365 5.32 -14.77 -1.53
CA PRO A 365 5.31 -16.10 -0.91
C PRO A 365 4.41 -16.13 0.31
N VAL A 366 3.69 -17.24 0.49
CA VAL A 366 2.82 -17.44 1.65
C VAL A 366 3.63 -17.35 2.94
N ASP A 367 3.06 -16.66 3.92
CA ASP A 367 3.62 -16.55 5.27
C ASP A 367 2.84 -17.47 6.23
N ASP A 368 3.25 -18.74 6.28
CA ASP A 368 2.56 -19.79 7.04
C ASP A 368 2.45 -19.48 8.54
N GLU A 369 3.38 -18.71 9.11
CA GLU A 369 3.40 -18.33 10.52
C GLU A 369 2.23 -17.41 10.90
N ARG A 370 1.70 -16.66 9.93
CA ARG A 370 0.58 -15.74 10.12
C ARG A 370 -0.73 -16.26 9.54
N MET A 371 -0.79 -17.51 9.06
CA MET A 371 -2.01 -18.09 8.51
C MET A 371 -2.85 -18.83 9.57
N PRO A 372 -4.19 -18.76 9.51
CA PRO A 372 -4.98 -17.83 8.71
C PRO A 372 -4.79 -16.38 9.19
N ILE A 373 -4.74 -15.44 8.26
CA ILE A 373 -4.39 -14.04 8.55
C ILE A 373 -5.40 -13.37 9.49
N SER A 374 -6.68 -13.75 9.41
CA SER A 374 -7.71 -13.27 10.36
C SER A 374 -7.29 -13.49 11.82
N LYS A 375 -6.86 -14.70 12.17
CA LYS A 375 -6.45 -15.06 13.53
C LYS A 375 -5.29 -14.19 14.01
N TRP A 376 -4.34 -13.85 13.14
CA TRP A 376 -3.26 -12.95 13.50
C TRP A 376 -3.75 -11.51 13.72
N LEU A 377 -4.61 -11.01 12.82
CA LEU A 377 -5.19 -9.64 12.87
C LEU A 377 -6.20 -9.44 14.01
N ASP A 378 -6.84 -10.51 14.46
CA ASP A 378 -7.84 -10.47 15.53
C ASP A 378 -7.22 -10.37 16.93
N ASN A 379 -5.89 -10.47 17.04
CA ASN A 379 -5.17 -10.26 18.29
C ASN A 379 -4.67 -8.81 18.43
N ASN A 380 -4.21 -8.45 19.63
CA ASN A 380 -3.53 -7.17 19.89
C ASN A 380 -2.03 -7.21 19.52
N ASN A 381 -1.70 -7.86 18.40
CA ASN A 381 -0.33 -7.96 17.91
C ASN A 381 0.08 -6.66 17.20
N SER A 382 1.38 -6.37 17.20
CA SER A 382 1.92 -5.31 16.34
C SER A 382 1.79 -5.74 14.87
N THR A 383 1.18 -4.88 14.07
CA THR A 383 1.02 -5.06 12.62
C THR A 383 2.03 -4.24 11.81
N GLN A 384 3.04 -3.69 12.49
CA GLN A 384 4.05 -2.80 11.90
C GLN A 384 4.91 -3.50 10.84
N ILE A 385 5.13 -4.80 11.01
CA ILE A 385 5.78 -5.67 10.03
C ILE A 385 4.74 -6.68 9.58
N GLY A 386 4.51 -6.74 8.27
CA GLY A 386 3.59 -7.69 7.70
C GLY A 386 3.04 -7.19 6.38
N GLN A 387 3.21 -8.02 5.36
CA GLN A 387 2.49 -7.86 4.10
C GLN A 387 1.37 -8.87 4.01
N ALA A 388 0.44 -8.58 3.12
CA ALA A 388 -0.56 -9.51 2.67
C ALA A 388 -0.74 -9.37 1.16
N ARG A 389 -1.47 -10.32 0.58
CA ARG A 389 -1.98 -10.20 -0.78
C ARG A 389 -3.49 -10.30 -0.74
N VAL A 390 -4.15 -9.36 -1.41
CA VAL A 390 -5.61 -9.25 -1.47
C VAL A 390 -6.08 -9.65 -2.85
N LEU A 391 -7.00 -10.62 -2.93
CA LEU A 391 -7.79 -10.90 -4.10
C LEU A 391 -8.82 -9.78 -4.29
N ALA A 392 -8.56 -8.87 -5.23
CA ALA A 392 -9.37 -7.68 -5.47
C ALA A 392 -10.63 -7.98 -6.30
N HIS A 393 -11.41 -8.99 -5.88
CA HIS A 393 -12.53 -9.50 -6.65
C HIS A 393 -13.67 -8.46 -6.71
N PRO A 394 -14.10 -8.02 -7.92
CA PRO A 394 -15.07 -6.93 -8.08
C PRO A 394 -16.42 -7.18 -7.41
N LYS A 395 -16.82 -8.45 -7.27
CA LYS A 395 -18.04 -8.87 -6.56
C LYS A 395 -18.11 -8.31 -5.13
N TYR A 396 -16.96 -8.22 -4.46
CA TYR A 396 -16.87 -7.70 -3.10
C TYR A 396 -16.47 -6.23 -3.08
N PHE A 397 -15.55 -5.83 -3.97
CA PHE A 397 -15.01 -4.46 -4.02
C PHE A 397 -16.02 -3.42 -4.51
N MET A 398 -17.05 -3.82 -5.26
CA MET A 398 -18.17 -2.95 -5.61
C MET A 398 -19.27 -2.87 -4.54
N GLN A 399 -19.14 -3.64 -3.45
CA GLN A 399 -20.16 -3.74 -2.39
C GLN A 399 -19.64 -3.11 -1.09
N ALA A 400 -20.09 -1.89 -0.77
CA ALA A 400 -19.63 -1.11 0.40
C ALA A 400 -19.94 -1.76 1.77
N ASN A 401 -20.78 -2.79 1.82
CA ASN A 401 -21.03 -3.62 3.01
C ASN A 401 -20.04 -4.79 3.13
N CYS A 402 -19.28 -5.12 2.08
CA CYS A 402 -18.24 -6.14 2.07
C CYS A 402 -16.83 -5.52 2.15
N VAL A 403 -16.56 -4.53 1.30
CA VAL A 403 -15.28 -3.81 1.24
C VAL A 403 -15.55 -2.30 1.16
N ARG A 404 -14.94 -1.52 2.05
CA ARG A 404 -14.92 -0.06 1.98
C ARG A 404 -13.53 0.41 1.62
N MET A 405 -13.43 1.42 0.78
CA MET A 405 -12.15 1.94 0.31
C MET A 405 -12.12 3.44 0.49
N PHE A 406 -10.98 3.94 0.96
CA PHE A 406 -10.66 5.36 1.00
C PHE A 406 -9.35 5.56 0.23
N VAL A 407 -9.24 6.65 -0.51
CA VAL A 407 -8.08 6.93 -1.36
C VAL A 407 -7.57 8.33 -1.08
N ALA A 408 -6.24 8.47 -1.05
CA ALA A 408 -5.57 9.75 -1.06
C ALA A 408 -4.50 9.78 -2.15
N SER A 409 -4.28 10.96 -2.70
CA SER A 409 -3.14 11.31 -3.56
C SER A 409 -2.17 12.19 -2.78
N ALA A 410 -0.87 11.96 -2.92
CA ALA A 410 0.16 12.82 -2.37
C ALA A 410 0.31 14.13 -3.17
N ASP A 411 -0.13 14.16 -4.43
CA ASP A 411 -0.32 15.41 -5.16
C ASP A 411 -1.59 16.12 -4.65
N PRO A 412 -1.47 17.34 -4.08
CA PRO A 412 -2.61 18.06 -3.51
C PRO A 412 -3.60 18.57 -4.57
N THR A 413 -3.14 18.82 -5.80
CA THR A 413 -3.99 19.27 -6.89
C THR A 413 -4.91 18.15 -7.33
N PHE A 414 -4.35 16.97 -7.64
CA PHE A 414 -5.17 15.83 -8.02
C PHE A 414 -6.05 15.36 -6.86
N HIS A 415 -5.54 15.31 -5.62
CA HIS A 415 -6.37 14.91 -4.48
C HIS A 415 -7.64 15.77 -4.40
N ARG A 416 -7.50 17.10 -4.44
CA ARG A 416 -8.63 18.03 -4.42
C ARG A 416 -9.56 17.86 -5.64
N ASN A 417 -8.99 17.66 -6.83
CA ASN A 417 -9.74 17.64 -8.08
C ASN A 417 -10.31 16.25 -8.44
N ARG A 418 -9.97 15.20 -7.68
CA ARG A 418 -10.31 13.80 -8.00
C ARG A 418 -11.80 13.59 -8.27
N GLN A 419 -12.68 14.22 -7.49
CA GLN A 419 -14.11 14.08 -7.66
C GLN A 419 -14.60 14.67 -8.99
N GLU A 420 -14.13 15.86 -9.36
CA GLU A 420 -14.44 16.50 -10.64
C GLU A 420 -13.89 15.68 -11.81
N PHE A 421 -12.65 15.18 -11.69
CA PHE A 421 -12.06 14.25 -12.65
C PHE A 421 -12.94 13.01 -12.87
N GLN A 422 -13.41 12.38 -11.79
CA GLN A 422 -14.31 11.22 -11.89
C GLN A 422 -15.63 11.56 -12.60
N ASN A 423 -16.21 12.72 -12.31
CA ASN A 423 -17.44 13.17 -12.98
C ASN A 423 -17.24 13.35 -14.49
N GLU A 424 -16.15 14.02 -14.90
CA GLU A 424 -15.81 14.19 -16.32
C GLU A 424 -15.55 12.83 -17.00
N LEU A 425 -14.85 11.92 -16.32
CA LEU A 425 -14.55 10.58 -16.84
C LEU A 425 -15.82 9.74 -17.02
N ILE A 426 -16.74 9.77 -16.05
CA ILE A 426 -18.06 9.14 -16.14
C ILE A 426 -18.85 9.74 -17.31
N GLN A 427 -18.89 11.06 -17.45
CA GLN A 427 -19.60 11.72 -18.56
C GLN A 427 -19.05 11.26 -19.90
N LYS A 428 -17.71 11.23 -20.04
CA LYS A 428 -17.03 10.79 -21.25
C LYS A 428 -17.36 9.33 -21.61
N LEU A 429 -17.28 8.43 -20.63
CA LEU A 429 -17.58 7.02 -20.83
C LEU A 429 -19.06 6.75 -21.06
N SER A 430 -19.96 7.55 -20.48
CA SER A 430 -21.41 7.44 -20.67
C SER A 430 -21.84 7.69 -22.13
N LEU A 431 -21.10 8.51 -22.88
CA LEU A 431 -21.37 8.72 -24.31
C LEU A 431 -21.13 7.46 -25.16
N ILE A 432 -20.37 6.50 -24.64
CA ILE A 432 -20.02 5.25 -25.32
C ILE A 432 -20.81 4.08 -24.71
N LEU A 433 -20.78 3.95 -23.39
CA LEU A 433 -21.34 2.84 -22.61
C LEU A 433 -22.77 3.11 -22.11
N GLY A 434 -23.34 4.27 -22.42
CA GLY A 434 -24.72 4.62 -22.05
C GLY A 434 -25.78 4.13 -23.03
N GLU A 435 -25.39 3.71 -24.24
CA GLU A 435 -26.31 3.09 -25.20
C GLU A 435 -26.69 1.68 -24.71
N PRO A 436 -27.99 1.33 -24.61
CA PRO A 436 -28.42 0.08 -23.97
C PRO A 436 -27.77 -1.19 -24.50
N SER A 437 -27.63 -1.32 -25.83
CA SER A 437 -27.05 -2.53 -26.43
C SER A 437 -25.54 -2.65 -26.14
N LEU A 438 -24.79 -1.55 -26.19
CA LEU A 438 -23.38 -1.49 -25.83
C LEU A 438 -23.17 -1.70 -24.33
N ARG A 439 -24.07 -1.16 -23.50
CA ARG A 439 -24.05 -1.33 -22.05
C ARG A 439 -24.17 -2.80 -21.66
N GLU A 440 -25.15 -3.51 -22.23
CA GLU A 440 -25.35 -4.94 -22.01
C GLU A 440 -24.16 -5.76 -22.50
N ARG A 441 -23.64 -5.46 -23.69
CA ARG A 441 -22.44 -6.14 -24.22
C ARG A 441 -21.22 -5.93 -23.33
N ALA A 442 -20.96 -4.69 -22.92
CA ALA A 442 -19.84 -4.35 -22.04
C ALA A 442 -19.96 -5.07 -20.70
N ALA A 443 -21.13 -5.00 -20.06
CA ALA A 443 -21.37 -5.70 -18.80
C ALA A 443 -21.23 -7.23 -18.98
N THR A 444 -21.76 -7.79 -20.06
CA THR A 444 -21.68 -9.23 -20.37
C THR A 444 -20.23 -9.69 -20.48
N GLY A 445 -19.39 -8.96 -21.20
CA GLY A 445 -18.00 -9.35 -21.33
C GLY A 445 -17.16 -9.09 -20.09
N ILE A 446 -17.49 -8.07 -19.28
CA ILE A 446 -16.91 -7.92 -17.94
C ILE A 446 -17.17 -9.19 -17.10
N TYR A 447 -18.38 -9.75 -17.17
CA TYR A 447 -18.76 -11.00 -16.50
C TYR A 447 -18.34 -12.29 -17.22
N GLY A 448 -17.85 -12.21 -18.47
CA GLY A 448 -17.44 -13.38 -19.24
C GLY A 448 -18.62 -14.20 -19.79
N GLY A 449 -19.77 -13.57 -20.05
CA GLY A 449 -20.87 -14.15 -20.82
C GLY A 449 -22.23 -14.20 -20.12
N THR A 450 -22.29 -14.32 -18.80
CA THR A 450 -23.57 -14.39 -18.06
C THR A 450 -23.65 -13.27 -17.04
N LEU A 451 -24.64 -12.40 -17.23
CA LEU A 451 -24.94 -11.31 -16.32
C LEU A 451 -25.68 -11.82 -15.07
N PRO A 452 -25.45 -11.20 -13.90
CA PRO A 452 -26.17 -11.55 -12.70
C PRO A 452 -27.64 -11.09 -12.80
N SER A 453 -28.55 -11.84 -12.17
CA SER A 453 -30.00 -11.61 -12.27
C SER A 453 -30.49 -10.25 -11.76
N TRP A 454 -29.69 -9.56 -10.95
CA TRP A 454 -29.99 -8.21 -10.46
C TRP A 454 -29.64 -7.10 -11.45
N TRP A 455 -28.82 -7.39 -12.47
CA TRP A 455 -28.37 -6.38 -13.42
C TRP A 455 -29.45 -6.09 -14.46
N THR A 456 -29.62 -4.82 -14.83
CA THR A 456 -30.49 -4.43 -15.95
C THR A 456 -29.80 -3.39 -16.84
N ALA A 457 -30.24 -3.32 -18.11
CA ALA A 457 -29.68 -2.41 -19.11
C ALA A 457 -30.08 -0.94 -18.92
N GLU A 458 -31.01 -0.66 -18.01
CA GLU A 458 -31.41 0.71 -17.72
C GLU A 458 -30.26 1.51 -17.08
N ASP A 459 -30.26 2.82 -17.32
CA ASP A 459 -29.35 3.71 -16.61
C ASP A 459 -29.84 3.90 -15.17
N GLN A 460 -29.26 3.13 -14.27
CA GLN A 460 -29.68 3.09 -12.89
C GLN A 460 -28.96 4.12 -11.99
N ARG A 461 -28.23 5.08 -12.55
CA ARG A 461 -27.51 6.10 -11.78
C ARG A 461 -28.41 6.96 -10.89
N LYS A 462 -29.70 7.10 -11.25
CA LYS A 462 -30.69 7.83 -10.42
C LYS A 462 -31.06 7.11 -9.11
N HIS A 463 -30.68 5.83 -8.97
CA HIS A 463 -30.97 5.01 -7.80
C HIS A 463 -29.75 4.73 -6.91
N ALA A 464 -28.61 5.34 -7.23
CA ALA A 464 -27.31 5.06 -6.62
C ALA A 464 -27.04 5.91 -5.37
#